data_AF-A0A820USE2-F1
#
_entry.id   AF-A0A820USE2-F1
#
_cell.length_a   1.000
_cell.length_b   1.000
_cell.length_c   1.000
_cell.angle_alpha   90.00
_cell.angle_beta   90.00
_cell.angle_gamma   90.00
#
_symmetry.space_group_name_H-M   'P 1'
#
loop_
_entity.id
_entity.type
_entity.pdbx_description
1 polymer ?
#
loop_
_entity_poly.entity_id
_entity_poly.type
_entity_poly.pdbx_seq_one_letter_code
_entity_poly.pdbx_strand_id
1 'polypeptide(L)'
;MKLIGNALVPTDNIVIPDELEVAIENELECLKERLKVEELESEQIQNEMRTVLLDVKGKKWKSAISTLEKILKMIRPLNIQELFRLAEKVDEAAELMKGKDVILLLEGTGAGKSTTIHFLGGSKLVETKVKGMYHIHAVEIKNEEFKKITTTPFARSETRFITPVTVNYKDVGGLTNDSFVLCDSPGFEDTSGPEVDIANGFGIVKAIKGNEKLKSLIKSFKNSVTSMKFNESASDITKFHEAVTILQCHLDYEDMKNSVEKLNRMFPQEKLYENGLVILNSCVYINDIYENLLLKIETYFEDIVKKIDEKLKKKNAFYKLEHFMKELDSIREISIVALKTTPSYYSTLEKIVGNLRESKRNAEQLLKNLFEAARNVDYDELTKCLLSLNSAKWIEKYRPEDYSDVISDVKKKLIEHIKNMKVSIKDMPLDLEDYDKINSAYKKVSEMNKMKCFEEIFSDITQHLEEVNDWFENTISVICTTIKDSFSIEKWKQQEYKSLDFNKAEKTLHYLDACKKAKFLFKNNCMFILSSLEEYIRDHSDFVQNQMECCFENIKQFQNKNKKEISDETRILSNRLHEVSEVKTNCPR
;
A
#
# COMPACT_ATOMS: atom_id res chain seq x y z
N MET A 1 1.75 4.76 18.80
CA MET A 1 2.10 6.21 18.92
C MET A 1 0.97 7.18 19.32
N LYS A 2 -0.32 6.82 19.33
CA LYS A 2 -1.43 7.72 19.77
C LYS A 2 -1.48 8.04 21.28
N LEU A 3 -0.64 7.42 22.11
CA LEU A 3 -0.74 7.48 23.59
C LEU A 3 0.25 8.46 24.28
N ILE A 4 1.23 9.03 23.57
CA ILE A 4 2.30 9.85 24.20
C ILE A 4 2.13 11.35 23.91
N GLY A 5 1.08 11.72 23.15
CA GLY A 5 0.91 13.07 22.62
C GLY A 5 0.51 14.15 23.64
N ASN A 6 0.07 13.80 24.85
CA ASN A 6 -0.39 14.78 25.83
C ASN A 6 0.16 14.51 27.22
N ALA A 7 1.02 15.42 27.68
CA ALA A 7 1.40 15.69 29.06
C ALA A 7 1.86 14.49 29.90
N LEU A 8 3.18 14.25 29.95
CA LEU A 8 3.92 13.77 31.12
C LEU A 8 5.41 13.90 30.80
N VAL A 9 6.15 14.73 31.52
CA VAL A 9 7.62 14.65 31.54
C VAL A 9 7.94 13.41 32.37
N PRO A 10 8.44 12.30 31.79
CA PRO A 10 8.62 11.10 32.57
C PRO A 10 9.86 11.25 33.46
N THR A 11 9.66 11.13 34.76
CA THR A 11 10.75 10.87 35.71
C THR A 11 11.11 9.38 35.60
N ASP A 12 12.37 9.01 35.87
CA ASP A 12 12.84 7.62 35.76
C ASP A 12 12.14 6.64 36.74
N ASN A 13 11.21 7.13 37.57
CA ASN A 13 10.46 6.37 38.57
C ASN A 13 9.03 5.98 38.15
N ILE A 14 8.68 6.10 36.87
CA ILE A 14 7.35 5.69 36.40
C ILE A 14 7.29 4.17 36.31
N VAL A 15 6.45 3.56 37.14
CA VAL A 15 6.08 2.15 37.04
C VAL A 15 5.03 2.03 35.93
N ILE A 16 5.45 1.51 34.79
CA ILE A 16 4.57 1.22 33.65
C ILE A 16 3.99 -0.20 33.86
N PRO A 17 2.68 -0.42 33.64
CA PRO A 17 2.09 -1.77 33.71
C PRO A 17 2.76 -2.74 32.73
N ASP A 18 2.93 -4.00 33.13
CA ASP A 18 3.62 -5.02 32.31
C ASP A 18 2.99 -5.19 30.91
N GLU A 19 1.67 -5.04 30.79
CA GLU A 19 0.95 -5.07 29.52
C GLU A 19 1.38 -3.94 28.56
N LEU A 20 1.70 -2.76 29.10
CA LEU A 20 2.20 -1.64 28.31
C LEU A 20 3.68 -1.83 27.93
N GLU A 21 4.47 -2.48 28.78
CA GLU A 21 5.88 -2.80 28.52
C GLU A 21 6.00 -3.72 27.29
N VAL A 22 5.18 -4.77 27.24
CA VAL A 22 5.07 -5.67 26.07
C VAL A 22 4.60 -4.92 24.82
N ALA A 23 3.65 -3.99 24.95
CA ALA A 23 3.19 -3.19 23.82
C ALA A 23 4.29 -2.26 23.27
N ILE A 24 5.11 -1.67 24.14
CA ILE A 24 6.25 -0.83 23.76
C ILE A 24 7.31 -1.64 23.01
N GLU A 25 7.64 -2.85 23.50
CA GLU A 25 8.60 -3.73 22.82
C GLU A 25 8.11 -4.14 21.43
N ASN A 26 6.83 -4.50 21.29
CA ASN A 26 6.23 -4.85 19.99
C ASN A 26 6.27 -3.69 19.00
N GLU A 27 5.98 -2.46 19.44
CA GLU A 27 6.03 -1.27 18.60
C GLU A 27 7.48 -0.94 18.17
N LEU A 28 8.47 -1.16 19.04
CA LEU A 28 9.89 -0.97 18.71
C LEU A 28 10.37 -1.99 17.68
N GLU A 29 9.96 -3.26 17.78
CA GLU A 29 10.30 -4.25 16.78
C GLU A 29 9.60 -3.96 15.44
N CYS A 30 8.35 -3.47 15.46
CA CYS A 30 7.65 -2.99 14.27
C CYS A 30 8.37 -1.81 13.61
N LEU A 31 8.87 -0.85 14.41
CA LEU A 31 9.64 0.28 13.91
C LEU A 31 10.93 -0.21 13.24
N LYS A 32 11.65 -1.14 13.86
CA LYS A 32 12.88 -1.72 13.31
C LYS A 32 12.64 -2.45 11.97
N GLU A 33 11.59 -3.26 11.88
CA GLU A 33 11.24 -3.92 10.61
C GLU A 33 10.81 -2.91 9.53
N ARG A 34 10.09 -1.84 9.89
CA ARG A 34 9.77 -0.77 8.95
C ARG A 34 11.02 -0.05 8.44
N LEU A 35 11.98 0.24 9.30
CA LEU A 35 13.24 0.86 8.90
C LEU A 35 14.01 0.01 7.87
N LYS A 36 13.94 -1.33 7.98
CA LYS A 36 14.49 -2.25 6.95
C LYS A 36 13.73 -2.16 5.64
N VAL A 37 12.40 -2.22 5.70
CA VAL A 37 11.53 -2.20 4.51
C VAL A 37 11.65 -0.88 3.76
N GLU A 38 11.83 0.22 4.49
CA GLU A 38 11.98 1.59 3.95
C GLU A 38 13.44 1.93 3.60
N GLU A 39 14.39 1.01 3.80
CA GLU A 39 15.84 1.19 3.53
C GLU A 39 16.48 2.37 4.32
N LEU A 40 15.97 2.64 5.53
CA LEU A 40 16.41 3.73 6.41
C LEU A 40 17.38 3.25 7.51
N GLU A 41 17.95 2.05 7.40
CA GLU A 41 18.91 1.50 8.37
C GLU A 41 20.34 1.97 8.13
N SER A 42 20.66 3.20 8.55
CA SER A 42 22.07 3.59 8.69
C SER A 42 22.71 2.92 9.91
N GLU A 43 24.03 2.74 9.90
CA GLU A 43 24.78 2.21 11.05
C GLU A 43 24.52 3.02 12.33
N GLN A 44 24.39 4.34 12.19
CA GLN A 44 24.05 5.23 13.28
C GLN A 44 22.64 4.97 13.83
N ILE A 45 21.64 4.77 12.97
CA ILE A 45 20.26 4.45 13.39
C ILE A 45 20.22 3.09 14.09
N GLN A 46 20.94 2.10 13.59
CA GLN A 46 21.00 0.79 14.23
C GLN A 46 21.65 0.85 15.62
N ASN A 47 22.71 1.67 15.79
CA ASN A 47 23.35 1.87 17.09
C ASN A 47 22.40 2.55 18.08
N GLU A 48 21.71 3.62 17.67
CA GLU A 48 20.74 4.31 18.52
C GLU A 48 19.52 3.42 18.83
N MET A 49 19.06 2.60 17.89
CA MET A 49 17.96 1.65 18.12
C MET A 49 18.34 0.59 19.16
N ARG A 50 19.59 0.11 19.15
CA ARG A 50 20.11 -0.77 20.21
C ARG A 50 20.12 -0.06 21.56
N THR A 51 20.50 1.22 21.61
CA THR A 51 20.44 2.04 22.83
C THR A 51 19.01 2.15 23.37
N VAL A 52 18.02 2.43 22.50
CA VAL A 52 16.60 2.48 22.91
C VAL A 52 16.16 1.15 23.52
N LEU A 53 16.47 0.02 22.88
CA LEU A 53 16.10 -1.31 23.37
C LEU A 53 16.74 -1.62 24.73
N LEU A 54 18.00 -1.22 24.94
CA LEU A 54 18.69 -1.37 26.22
C LEU A 54 18.09 -0.47 27.31
N ASP A 55 17.71 0.76 26.97
CA ASP A 55 17.11 1.71 27.89
C ASP A 55 15.69 1.31 28.28
N VAL A 56 14.89 0.77 27.34
CA VAL A 56 13.56 0.21 27.65
C VAL A 56 13.68 -0.99 28.61
N LYS A 57 14.57 -1.95 28.31
CA LYS A 57 14.82 -3.10 29.21
C LYS A 57 15.36 -2.69 30.58
N GLY A 58 16.15 -1.62 30.62
CA GLY A 58 16.66 -1.03 31.85
C GLY A 58 15.67 -0.10 32.56
N LYS A 59 14.45 0.06 32.05
CA LYS A 59 13.41 0.98 32.54
C LYS A 59 13.88 2.44 32.63
N LYS A 60 14.83 2.83 31.78
CA LYS A 60 15.39 4.19 31.64
C LYS A 60 14.57 5.00 30.64
N TRP A 61 13.30 5.24 30.94
CA TRP A 61 12.32 5.80 30.01
C TRP A 61 12.73 7.15 29.42
N LYS A 62 13.33 8.03 30.23
CA LYS A 62 13.77 9.35 29.76
C LYS A 62 14.88 9.26 28.72
N SER A 63 15.82 8.33 28.93
CA SER A 63 16.92 8.07 28.00
C SER A 63 16.40 7.42 26.72
N ALA A 64 15.49 6.45 26.83
CA ALA A 64 14.83 5.80 25.70
C ALA A 64 14.08 6.81 24.82
N ILE A 65 13.27 7.70 25.41
CA ILE A 65 12.53 8.74 24.67
C ILE A 65 13.47 9.71 23.97
N SER A 66 14.48 10.23 24.67
CA SER A 66 15.48 11.13 24.10
C SER A 66 16.19 10.50 22.89
N THR A 67 16.52 9.22 22.98
CA THR A 67 17.18 8.49 21.89
C THR A 67 16.22 8.20 20.74
N LEU A 68 14.96 7.86 21.03
CA LEU A 68 13.93 7.67 20.01
C LEU A 68 13.64 8.98 19.26
N GLU A 69 13.60 10.12 19.95
CA GLU A 69 13.47 11.45 19.32
C GLU A 69 14.63 11.75 18.36
N LYS A 70 15.86 11.34 18.70
CA LYS A 70 17.00 11.44 17.77
C LYS A 70 16.80 10.59 16.52
N ILE A 71 16.41 9.32 16.68
CA ILE A 71 16.14 8.41 15.56
C ILE A 71 15.05 9.02 14.67
N LEU A 72 13.96 9.50 15.26
CA LEU A 72 12.85 10.14 14.54
C LEU A 72 13.33 11.35 13.74
N LYS A 73 14.19 12.21 14.30
CA LYS A 73 14.78 13.34 13.57
C LYS A 73 15.70 12.91 12.42
N MET A 74 16.36 11.76 12.52
CA MET A 74 17.20 11.24 11.45
C MET A 74 16.38 10.71 10.27
N ILE A 75 15.28 10.00 10.55
CA ILE A 75 14.43 9.37 9.52
C ILE A 75 13.35 10.32 8.98
N ARG A 76 12.95 11.29 9.79
CA ARG A 76 11.96 12.33 9.47
C ARG A 76 12.54 13.68 9.91
N PRO A 77 13.43 14.27 9.09
CA PRO A 77 14.06 15.54 9.41
C PRO A 77 13.07 16.71 9.52
N LEU A 78 11.82 16.52 9.07
CA LEU A 78 10.74 17.46 9.23
C LEU A 78 9.55 16.82 9.97
N ASN A 79 9.21 17.36 11.14
CA ASN A 79 8.03 17.01 11.91
C ASN A 79 6.82 17.80 11.40
N ILE A 80 6.07 17.20 10.48
CA ILE A 80 4.88 17.80 9.86
C ILE A 80 3.81 18.21 10.89
N GLN A 81 3.62 17.44 11.97
CA GLN A 81 2.63 17.77 12.99
C GLN A 81 3.02 19.02 13.77
N GLU A 82 4.30 19.13 14.13
CA GLU A 82 4.83 20.35 14.76
C GLU A 82 4.76 21.53 13.80
N LEU A 83 5.07 21.33 12.52
CA LEU A 83 4.93 22.37 11.50
C LEU A 83 3.48 22.87 11.38
N PHE A 84 2.48 21.97 11.35
CA PHE A 84 1.07 22.38 11.34
C PHE A 84 0.67 23.13 12.61
N ARG A 85 1.11 22.66 13.78
CA ARG A 85 0.87 23.35 15.06
C ARG A 85 1.48 24.75 15.06
N LEU A 86 2.69 24.90 14.53
CA LEU A 86 3.35 26.19 14.40
C LEU A 86 2.66 27.09 13.36
N ALA A 87 2.19 26.53 12.25
CA ALA A 87 1.43 27.26 11.24
C ALA A 87 0.10 27.79 11.78
N GLU A 88 -0.61 27.01 12.59
CA GLU A 88 -1.84 27.44 13.28
C GLU A 88 -1.55 28.63 14.22
N LYS A 89 -0.45 28.57 14.98
CA LYS A 89 -0.02 29.68 15.83
C LYS A 89 0.37 30.93 15.04
N VAL A 90 0.96 30.76 13.88
CA VAL A 90 1.24 31.85 12.94
C VAL A 90 -0.05 32.49 12.44
N ASP A 91 -1.09 31.69 12.18
CA ASP A 91 -2.38 32.18 11.70
C ASP A 91 -3.13 32.96 12.78
N GLU A 92 -3.12 32.45 14.02
CA GLU A 92 -3.61 33.18 15.19
C GLU A 92 -2.89 34.53 15.34
N ALA A 93 -1.56 34.55 15.19
CA ALA A 93 -0.78 35.77 15.26
C ALA A 93 -1.14 36.75 14.12
N ALA A 94 -1.33 36.24 12.90
CA ALA A 94 -1.69 37.05 11.74
C ALA A 94 -3.04 37.75 11.92
N GLU A 95 -4.05 37.07 12.46
CA GLU A 95 -5.35 37.68 12.75
C GLU A 95 -5.25 38.75 13.85
N LEU A 96 -4.40 38.57 14.86
CA LEU A 96 -4.18 39.60 15.89
C LEU A 96 -3.49 40.86 15.35
N MET A 97 -2.68 40.70 14.31
CA MET A 97 -1.96 41.78 13.64
C MET A 97 -2.86 42.55 12.67
N LYS A 98 -3.77 41.86 11.98
CA LYS A 98 -4.58 42.37 10.86
C LYS A 98 -5.21 43.74 11.11
N GLY A 99 -4.93 44.68 10.21
CA GLY A 99 -5.50 46.02 10.24
C GLY A 99 -4.97 46.93 11.35
N LYS A 100 -3.95 46.49 12.10
CA LYS A 100 -3.28 47.29 13.13
C LYS A 100 -1.92 47.78 12.63
N ASP A 101 -1.41 48.79 13.31
CA ASP A 101 -0.04 49.23 13.10
C ASP A 101 0.93 48.23 13.72
N VAL A 102 1.73 47.56 12.90
CA VAL A 102 2.63 46.50 13.36
C VAL A 102 4.09 46.95 13.31
N ILE A 103 4.83 46.65 14.38
CA ILE A 103 6.28 46.78 14.51
C ILE A 103 6.85 45.37 14.68
N LEU A 104 7.59 44.90 13.68
CA LEU A 104 8.21 43.58 13.68
C LEU A 104 9.72 43.72 13.91
N LEU A 105 10.25 43.06 14.94
CA LEU A 105 11.69 43.03 15.22
C LEU A 105 12.30 41.78 14.59
N LEU A 106 13.25 41.95 13.66
CA LEU A 106 13.91 40.86 12.94
C LEU A 106 15.43 40.89 13.16
N GLU A 107 15.94 39.92 13.90
CA GLU A 107 17.38 39.79 14.23
C GLU A 107 17.73 38.35 14.60
N GLY A 108 19.03 38.01 14.64
CA GLY A 108 19.51 36.73 15.16
C GLY A 108 19.15 36.47 16.64
N THR A 109 19.31 35.22 17.08
CA THR A 109 19.12 34.84 18.49
C THR A 109 20.11 35.60 19.40
N GLY A 110 19.63 36.11 20.53
CA GLY A 110 20.45 36.85 21.50
C GLY A 110 20.69 38.35 21.17
N ALA A 111 20.07 38.90 20.12
CA ALA A 111 20.19 40.32 19.77
C ALA A 111 19.39 41.28 20.69
N GLY A 112 18.69 40.74 21.70
CA GLY A 112 17.91 41.55 22.65
C GLY A 112 16.51 41.96 22.17
N LYS A 113 15.92 41.26 21.20
CA LYS A 113 14.56 41.53 20.68
C LYS A 113 13.50 41.52 21.79
N SER A 114 13.36 40.41 22.49
CA SER A 114 12.40 40.23 23.58
C SER A 114 12.60 41.27 24.70
N THR A 115 13.85 41.58 25.06
CA THR A 115 14.19 42.64 26.02
C THR A 115 13.77 44.03 25.52
N THR A 116 13.99 44.32 24.24
CA THR A 116 13.57 45.56 23.59
C THR A 116 12.06 45.68 23.56
N ILE A 117 11.32 44.59 23.32
CA ILE A 117 9.86 44.59 23.35
C ILE A 117 9.35 44.92 24.75
N HIS A 118 9.90 44.30 25.79
CA HIS A 118 9.55 44.68 27.17
C HIS A 118 9.82 46.15 27.47
N PHE A 119 10.97 46.67 27.04
CA PHE A 119 11.31 48.09 27.20
C PHE A 119 10.31 49.00 26.48
N LEU A 120 10.05 48.75 25.20
CA LEU A 120 9.11 49.50 24.38
C LEU A 120 7.67 49.38 24.91
N GLY A 121 7.34 48.26 25.55
CA GLY A 121 6.07 48.04 26.24
C GLY A 121 5.94 48.73 27.59
N GLY A 122 6.94 49.50 28.02
CA GLY A 122 6.93 50.20 29.31
C GLY A 122 7.11 49.28 30.53
N SER A 123 7.63 48.06 30.34
CA SER A 123 8.02 47.18 31.44
C SER A 123 9.25 47.73 32.14
N LYS A 124 9.32 47.60 33.47
CA LYS A 124 10.54 47.93 34.22
C LYS A 124 11.55 46.80 34.08
N LEU A 125 12.76 47.12 33.63
CA LEU A 125 13.87 46.18 33.46
C LEU A 125 14.86 46.30 34.62
N VAL A 126 15.37 45.16 35.10
CA VAL A 126 16.41 45.08 36.13
C VAL A 126 17.51 44.14 35.67
N GLU A 127 18.76 44.53 35.94
CA GLU A 127 19.92 43.68 35.75
C GLU A 127 20.09 42.75 36.94
N THR A 128 20.20 41.45 36.69
CA THR A 128 20.45 40.43 37.71
C THR A 128 21.51 39.45 37.24
N LYS A 129 22.09 38.69 38.17
CA LYS A 129 23.08 37.65 37.85
C LYS A 129 22.41 36.28 37.87
N VAL A 130 22.22 35.68 36.69
CA VAL A 130 21.61 34.36 36.52
C VAL A 130 22.68 33.37 36.07
N LYS A 131 22.95 32.34 36.88
CA LYS A 131 23.99 31.32 36.61
C LYS A 131 25.37 31.92 36.26
N GLY A 132 25.72 33.03 36.92
CA GLY A 132 27.02 33.70 36.76
C GLY A 132 27.08 34.76 35.67
N MET A 133 26.07 34.88 34.80
CA MET A 133 25.98 35.88 33.73
C MET A 133 25.05 37.02 34.10
N TYR A 134 25.39 38.25 33.71
CA TYR A 134 24.48 39.40 33.84
C TYR A 134 23.35 39.29 32.82
N HIS A 135 22.12 39.52 33.29
CA HIS A 135 20.90 39.38 32.51
C HIS A 135 19.95 40.52 32.81
N ILE A 136 19.45 41.19 31.77
CA ILE A 136 18.41 42.20 31.90
C ILE A 136 17.05 41.52 31.68
N HIS A 137 16.20 41.51 32.71
CA HIS A 137 14.84 40.95 32.62
C HIS A 137 13.79 41.93 33.12
N ALA A 138 12.55 41.73 32.68
CA ALA A 138 11.40 42.50 33.16
C ALA A 138 10.97 42.06 34.58
N VAL A 139 10.69 43.01 35.45
CA VAL A 139 10.19 42.78 36.84
C VAL A 139 8.79 43.33 37.08
N GLU A 140 8.47 44.48 36.50
CA GLU A 140 7.13 45.10 36.60
C GLU A 140 6.55 45.16 35.19
N ILE A 141 5.78 44.13 34.83
CA ILE A 141 5.12 43.99 33.54
C ILE A 141 3.73 44.63 33.64
N LYS A 142 3.52 45.76 32.96
CA LYS A 142 2.25 46.52 33.02
C LYS A 142 1.12 45.87 32.23
N ASN A 143 1.44 45.22 31.11
CA ASN A 143 0.47 44.56 30.24
C ASN A 143 0.71 43.04 30.26
N GLU A 144 -0.32 42.30 30.64
CA GLU A 144 -0.30 40.84 30.78
C GLU A 144 0.12 40.09 29.51
N GLU A 145 -0.11 40.66 28.31
CA GLU A 145 0.33 40.05 27.05
C GLU A 145 1.86 39.92 26.96
N PHE A 146 2.61 40.81 27.61
CA PHE A 146 4.08 40.72 27.65
C PHE A 146 4.57 39.54 28.47
N LYS A 147 3.75 38.89 29.31
CA LYS A 147 4.15 37.65 29.99
C LYS A 147 4.36 36.48 29.01
N LYS A 148 3.84 36.59 27.79
CA LYS A 148 4.08 35.63 26.70
C LYS A 148 5.50 35.75 26.14
N ILE A 149 6.16 36.90 26.34
CA ILE A 149 7.53 37.16 25.91
C ILE A 149 8.45 36.89 27.09
N THR A 150 9.45 36.03 26.89
CA THR A 150 10.40 35.65 27.94
C THR A 150 11.81 36.06 27.54
N THR A 151 12.54 36.67 28.46
CA THR A 151 13.96 37.03 28.27
C THR A 151 14.86 36.05 29.01
N THR A 152 15.88 35.49 28.36
CA THR A 152 16.88 34.61 29.00
C THR A 152 18.30 35.07 28.67
N PRO A 153 19.30 34.74 29.52
CA PRO A 153 20.70 35.09 29.26
C PRO A 153 21.39 34.14 28.27
N PHE A 154 20.68 33.14 27.74
CA PHE A 154 21.25 32.12 26.88
C PHE A 154 20.99 32.46 25.42
N ALA A 155 21.95 32.17 24.53
CA ALA A 155 21.80 32.31 23.09
C ALA A 155 20.95 31.17 22.49
N ARG A 156 19.79 30.89 23.08
CA ARG A 156 18.80 29.93 22.58
C ARG A 156 17.48 30.66 22.41
N SER A 157 16.81 30.46 21.28
CA SER A 157 15.53 31.11 21.04
C SER A 157 14.46 30.45 21.91
N GLU A 158 13.84 31.24 22.78
CA GLU A 158 12.64 30.82 23.51
C GLU A 158 11.38 31.05 22.65
N THR A 159 11.42 32.07 21.80
CA THR A 159 10.36 32.40 20.84
C THR A 159 10.44 31.41 19.67
N ARG A 160 9.36 30.66 19.42
CA ARG A 160 9.27 29.64 18.34
C ARG A 160 8.36 30.02 17.18
N PHE A 161 7.61 31.10 17.32
CA PHE A 161 6.73 31.66 16.32
C PHE A 161 6.52 33.15 16.63
N ILE A 162 6.06 33.93 15.66
CA ILE A 162 5.82 35.36 15.87
C ILE A 162 4.78 35.56 16.96
N THR A 163 5.18 36.27 18.01
CA THR A 163 4.30 36.57 19.16
C THR A 163 3.92 38.05 19.14
N PRO A 164 2.70 38.40 18.71
CA PRO A 164 2.22 39.77 18.74
C PRO A 164 1.79 40.17 20.15
N VAL A 165 2.13 41.38 20.54
CA VAL A 165 1.73 42.03 21.79
C VAL A 165 1.18 43.42 21.48
N THR A 166 -0.05 43.69 21.89
CA THR A 166 -0.70 44.98 21.66
C THR A 166 -0.27 45.99 22.71
N VAL A 167 0.11 47.19 22.29
CA VAL A 167 0.57 48.28 23.15
C VAL A 167 -0.29 49.51 22.88
N ASN A 168 -0.93 50.06 23.91
CA ASN A 168 -1.61 51.34 23.76
C ASN A 168 -0.59 52.47 23.80
N TYR A 169 -0.73 53.47 22.92
CA TYR A 169 0.17 54.62 22.92
C TYR A 169 0.20 55.33 24.28
N LYS A 170 -0.93 55.41 25.00
CA LYS A 170 -0.98 55.99 26.36
C LYS A 170 -0.07 55.31 27.37
N ASP A 171 0.08 53.98 27.29
CA ASP A 171 0.85 53.20 28.28
C ASP A 171 2.36 53.50 28.18
N VAL A 172 2.78 54.04 27.04
CA VAL A 172 4.16 54.40 26.70
C VAL A 172 4.35 55.92 26.51
N GLY A 173 3.41 56.73 27.00
CA GLY A 173 3.51 58.20 27.02
C GLY A 173 3.02 58.92 25.75
N GLY A 174 2.33 58.22 24.86
CA GLY A 174 1.70 58.79 23.67
C GLY A 174 0.39 59.53 23.95
N LEU A 175 0.02 60.44 23.03
CA LEU A 175 -1.12 61.35 23.19
C LEU A 175 -2.46 60.78 22.67
N THR A 176 -2.46 59.61 22.01
CA THR A 176 -3.66 59.00 21.41
C THR A 176 -4.11 57.75 22.17
N ASN A 177 -5.40 57.41 22.05
CA ASN A 177 -5.98 56.16 22.57
C ASN A 177 -5.72 54.95 21.68
N ASP A 178 -5.03 55.14 20.55
CA ASP A 178 -4.80 54.05 19.61
C ASP A 178 -3.80 53.05 20.17
N SER A 179 -3.73 51.89 19.51
CA SER A 179 -2.74 50.85 19.84
C SER A 179 -1.96 50.43 18.61
N PHE A 180 -0.78 49.89 18.86
CA PHE A 180 0.08 49.24 17.87
C PHE A 180 0.48 47.86 18.38
N VAL A 181 0.97 47.01 17.50
CA VAL A 181 1.39 45.64 17.84
C VAL A 181 2.91 45.55 17.74
N LEU A 182 3.56 45.17 18.83
CA LEU A 182 4.96 44.75 18.84
C LEU A 182 5.02 43.24 18.62
N CYS A 183 5.82 42.79 17.65
CA CYS A 183 5.97 41.38 17.33
C CYS A 183 7.37 40.89 17.68
N ASP A 184 7.46 39.93 18.60
CA ASP A 184 8.69 39.17 18.83
C ASP A 184 8.78 38.06 17.80
N SER A 185 9.81 38.09 16.95
CA SER A 185 10.11 36.98 16.04
C SER A 185 11.15 36.07 16.68
N PRO A 186 11.21 34.79 16.29
CA PRO A 186 12.40 34.00 16.59
C PRO A 186 13.64 34.56 15.89
N GLY A 187 14.82 34.13 16.36
CA GLY A 187 16.07 34.50 15.73
C GLY A 187 16.22 33.96 14.30
N PHE A 188 16.87 34.72 13.41
CA PHE A 188 17.42 34.09 12.20
C PHE A 188 18.49 33.07 12.59
N GLU A 189 18.61 31.99 11.80
CA GLU A 189 19.52 30.85 12.08
C GLU A 189 19.22 30.16 13.43
N ASP A 190 17.95 30.12 13.82
CA ASP A 190 17.55 29.45 15.06
C ASP A 190 17.90 27.96 15.01
N THR A 191 18.54 27.47 16.08
CA THR A 191 18.98 26.08 16.21
C THR A 191 17.86 25.14 16.66
N SER A 192 16.63 25.65 16.74
CA SER A 192 15.47 24.95 17.27
C SER A 192 14.82 23.94 16.31
N GLY A 193 15.23 23.94 15.03
CA GLY A 193 14.82 22.96 14.01
C GLY A 193 14.27 23.58 12.73
N PRO A 194 14.23 22.83 11.61
CA PRO A 194 13.74 23.32 10.33
C PRO A 194 12.25 23.70 10.35
N GLU A 195 11.42 23.09 11.21
CA GLU A 195 10.00 23.42 11.35
C GLU A 195 9.80 24.84 11.88
N VAL A 196 10.62 25.24 12.85
CA VAL A 196 10.60 26.58 13.44
C VAL A 196 11.03 27.60 12.38
N ASP A 197 12.09 27.32 11.64
CA ASP A 197 12.58 28.19 10.58
C ASP A 197 11.53 28.41 9.47
N ILE A 198 10.89 27.32 9.01
CA ILE A 198 9.80 27.39 8.02
C ILE A 198 8.60 28.18 8.57
N ALA A 199 8.16 27.89 9.80
CA ALA A 199 7.06 28.60 10.43
C ALA A 199 7.36 30.10 10.60
N ASN A 200 8.61 30.46 10.87
CA ASN A 200 9.05 31.86 10.96
C ASN A 200 8.98 32.56 9.62
N GLY A 201 9.51 31.94 8.56
CA GLY A 201 9.40 32.47 7.21
C GLY A 201 7.93 32.71 6.85
N PHE A 202 7.06 31.74 7.14
CA PHE A 202 5.62 31.86 6.91
C PHE A 202 4.98 32.98 7.73
N GLY A 203 5.34 33.09 9.01
CA GLY A 203 4.84 34.14 9.89
C GLY A 203 5.23 35.54 9.44
N ILE A 204 6.47 35.74 9.01
CA ILE A 204 6.94 37.04 8.52
C ILE A 204 6.16 37.42 7.26
N VAL A 205 6.01 36.48 6.32
CA VAL A 205 5.24 36.71 5.09
C VAL A 205 3.78 37.05 5.40
N LYS A 206 3.14 36.32 6.32
CA LYS A 206 1.76 36.62 6.74
C LYS A 206 1.64 37.96 7.47
N ALA A 207 2.58 38.30 8.34
CA ALA A 207 2.64 39.59 9.02
C ALA A 207 2.74 40.76 8.03
N ILE A 208 3.53 40.60 6.97
CA ILE A 208 3.68 41.60 5.91
C ILE A 208 2.42 41.68 5.04
N LYS A 209 1.85 40.55 4.61
CA LYS A 209 0.68 40.51 3.72
C LYS A 209 -0.63 40.96 4.40
N GLY A 210 -0.78 40.66 5.69
CA GLY A 210 -2.02 40.91 6.43
C GLY A 210 -2.22 42.37 6.87
N ASN A 211 -1.24 43.24 6.67
CA ASN A 211 -1.25 44.60 7.20
C ASN A 211 -0.95 45.64 6.12
N GLU A 212 -1.96 46.43 5.77
CA GLU A 212 -1.82 47.56 4.83
C GLU A 212 -0.89 48.67 5.37
N LYS A 213 -0.67 48.71 6.69
CA LYS A 213 0.15 49.70 7.41
C LYS A 213 1.20 49.05 8.31
N LEU A 214 2.13 48.30 7.72
CA LEU A 214 3.35 47.90 8.42
C LEU A 214 4.23 49.15 8.66
N LYS A 215 4.25 49.67 9.90
CA LYS A 215 4.89 50.98 10.20
C LYS A 215 6.41 50.92 10.27
N SER A 216 7.01 49.83 10.73
CA SER A 216 8.48 49.71 10.77
C SER A 216 8.98 48.28 10.92
N LEU A 217 10.04 47.95 10.19
CA LEU A 217 10.86 46.75 10.38
C LEU A 217 12.16 47.21 11.05
N ILE A 218 12.36 46.88 12.34
CA ILE A 218 13.52 47.37 13.09
C ILE A 218 14.60 46.29 13.10
N LYS A 219 15.73 46.60 12.43
CA LYS A 219 17.00 45.89 12.55
C LYS A 219 17.77 46.51 13.73
N SER A 220 17.99 45.76 14.80
CA SER A 220 18.66 46.27 16.01
C SER A 220 20.17 46.10 15.90
N PHE A 221 20.89 47.22 15.92
CA PHE A 221 22.34 47.29 15.88
C PHE A 221 22.96 46.63 17.13
N LYS A 222 23.63 45.48 16.94
CA LYS A 222 24.45 44.84 17.99
C LYS A 222 25.64 45.70 18.48
N ASN A 223 25.91 46.84 17.83
CA ASN A 223 27.04 47.72 18.15
C ASN A 223 26.68 49.04 18.86
N SER A 224 25.43 49.28 19.24
CA SER A 224 25.03 50.60 19.77
C SER A 224 24.87 50.67 21.30
N VAL A 225 24.88 49.55 22.02
CA VAL A 225 24.67 49.57 23.48
C VAL A 225 25.97 49.90 24.25
N THR A 226 27.14 49.84 23.61
CA THR A 226 28.41 50.24 24.22
C THR A 226 28.84 51.68 23.91
N SER A 227 28.15 52.43 23.06
CA SER A 227 28.50 53.84 22.82
C SER A 227 27.37 54.73 22.30
N MET A 228 26.92 55.62 23.19
CA MET A 228 26.45 57.00 22.94
C MET A 228 25.07 57.29 22.29
N LYS A 229 24.32 58.09 23.06
CA LYS A 229 23.49 59.27 22.71
C LYS A 229 22.47 59.14 21.56
N PHE A 230 21.20 59.02 21.97
CA PHE A 230 20.03 59.45 21.19
C PHE A 230 20.17 60.94 20.81
N ASN A 231 20.17 61.23 19.51
CA ASN A 231 19.60 62.46 18.96
C ASN A 231 19.22 62.22 17.50
N GLU A 232 17.96 62.53 17.21
CA GLU A 232 17.35 62.94 15.93
C GLU A 232 17.91 62.38 14.60
N SER A 233 17.08 61.66 13.84
CA SER A 233 16.61 62.23 12.57
C SER A 233 15.32 61.55 12.06
N ALA A 234 14.27 62.33 11.85
CA ALA A 234 13.05 61.95 11.14
C ALA A 234 13.29 61.68 9.62
N SER A 235 14.54 61.77 9.16
CA SER A 235 14.92 61.56 7.76
C SER A 235 14.91 60.07 7.37
N ASP A 236 15.10 59.17 8.33
CA ASP A 236 15.22 57.73 8.05
C ASP A 236 13.86 57.01 8.02
N ILE A 237 12.85 57.57 8.71
CA ILE A 237 11.46 57.11 8.66
C ILE A 237 10.82 57.47 7.31
N THR A 238 11.16 58.63 6.74
CA THR A 238 10.67 59.06 5.42
C THR A 238 11.26 58.19 4.28
N LYS A 239 12.55 57.83 4.38
CA LYS A 239 13.24 56.91 3.45
C LYS A 239 12.73 55.47 3.54
N PHE A 240 12.28 55.04 4.73
CA PHE A 240 11.68 53.72 4.94
C PHE A 240 10.24 53.65 4.38
N HIS A 241 9.48 54.74 4.45
CA HIS A 241 8.15 54.84 3.84
C HIS A 241 8.19 54.77 2.30
N GLU A 242 9.21 55.37 1.66
CA GLU A 242 9.47 55.21 0.22
C GLU A 242 9.84 53.76 -0.14
N ALA A 243 10.63 53.06 0.69
CA ALA A 243 11.00 51.65 0.46
C ALA A 243 9.81 50.68 0.58
N VAL A 244 8.89 50.94 1.51
CA VAL A 244 7.65 50.14 1.69
C VAL A 244 6.66 50.40 0.54
N THR A 245 6.59 51.63 0.02
CA THR A 245 5.78 51.99 -1.15
C THR A 245 6.27 51.28 -2.42
N ILE A 246 7.59 51.08 -2.57
CA ILE A 246 8.18 50.34 -3.69
C ILE A 246 7.91 48.83 -3.60
N LEU A 247 7.90 48.26 -2.38
CA LEU A 247 7.62 46.85 -2.12
C LEU A 247 6.14 46.47 -2.33
N GLN A 248 5.21 47.39 -2.12
CA GLN A 248 3.77 47.18 -2.38
C GLN A 248 3.41 47.12 -3.88
N CYS A 249 4.31 47.52 -4.79
CA CYS A 249 4.03 47.61 -6.22
C CYS A 249 4.51 46.42 -7.08
N HIS A 250 5.15 45.36 -6.53
CA HIS A 250 6.01 44.50 -7.36
C HIS A 250 5.92 42.97 -7.20
N LEU A 251 4.76 42.36 -6.90
CA LEU A 251 4.65 40.89 -7.02
C LEU A 251 3.28 40.42 -7.54
N ASP A 252 3.05 40.65 -8.83
CA ASP A 252 2.23 39.75 -9.66
C ASP A 252 3.10 39.27 -10.84
N TYR A 253 3.25 37.95 -10.98
CA TYR A 253 4.34 37.32 -11.73
C TYR A 253 4.18 37.46 -13.26
N GLU A 254 2.95 37.59 -13.78
CA GLU A 254 2.68 37.71 -15.23
C GLU A 254 2.84 39.13 -15.80
N ASP A 255 2.60 40.17 -14.99
CA ASP A 255 2.85 41.55 -15.41
C ASP A 255 4.35 41.88 -15.47
N MET A 256 5.16 41.17 -14.68
CA MET A 256 6.61 41.36 -14.61
C MET A 256 7.32 40.87 -15.87
N LYS A 257 6.88 39.77 -16.50
CA LYS A 257 7.46 39.25 -17.74
C LYS A 257 7.22 40.19 -18.94
N ASN A 258 6.00 40.72 -19.07
CA ASN A 258 5.63 41.66 -20.13
C ASN A 258 6.26 43.06 -19.95
N SER A 259 6.50 43.46 -18.70
CA SER A 259 7.15 44.75 -18.39
C SER A 259 8.66 44.72 -18.58
N VAL A 260 9.33 43.57 -18.33
CA VAL A 260 10.78 43.40 -18.51
C VAL A 260 11.19 43.44 -19.99
N GLU A 261 10.40 42.86 -20.91
CA GLU A 261 10.64 42.98 -22.36
C GLU A 261 10.41 44.41 -22.89
N LYS A 262 9.54 45.18 -22.24
CA LYS A 262 9.24 46.59 -22.57
C LYS A 262 10.30 47.54 -22.01
N LEU A 263 10.85 47.23 -20.83
CA LEU A 263 11.92 47.98 -20.17
C LEU A 263 13.29 47.79 -20.84
N ASN A 264 13.61 46.58 -21.34
CA ASN A 264 14.84 46.33 -22.10
C ASN A 264 14.93 47.10 -23.43
N ARG A 265 13.80 47.63 -23.93
CA ARG A 265 13.75 48.47 -25.13
C ARG A 265 13.84 49.97 -24.84
N MET A 266 13.65 50.42 -23.60
CA MET A 266 13.42 51.84 -23.33
C MET A 266 14.62 52.62 -22.77
N PHE A 267 15.61 52.00 -22.13
CA PHE A 267 16.76 52.77 -21.59
C PHE A 267 18.10 51.99 -21.61
N PRO A 268 19.06 52.39 -22.46
CA PRO A 268 20.48 52.07 -22.24
C PRO A 268 21.04 52.95 -21.11
N GLN A 269 21.91 52.35 -20.29
CA GLN A 269 22.84 52.90 -19.27
C GLN A 269 22.71 54.41 -18.91
N GLU A 270 22.65 54.84 -17.65
CA GLU A 270 23.62 54.55 -16.58
C GLU A 270 23.20 55.19 -15.22
N LYS A 271 23.75 54.65 -14.13
CA LYS A 271 23.91 55.17 -12.75
C LYS A 271 22.71 55.25 -11.80
N LEU A 272 22.57 54.17 -11.01
CA LEU A 272 22.20 54.20 -9.59
C LEU A 272 23.01 53.10 -8.87
N TYR A 273 24.03 53.51 -8.10
CA TYR A 273 24.84 52.64 -7.26
C TYR A 273 24.74 53.11 -5.81
N GLU A 274 24.26 52.20 -4.94
CA GLU A 274 24.85 51.79 -3.65
C GLU A 274 23.83 51.37 -2.58
N ASN A 275 22.54 51.73 -2.67
CA ASN A 275 21.55 51.34 -1.65
C ASN A 275 20.61 50.18 -2.05
N GLY A 276 20.71 49.66 -3.28
CA GLY A 276 19.98 48.47 -3.72
C GLY A 276 20.55 47.15 -3.17
N LEU A 277 21.82 47.12 -2.76
CA LEU A 277 22.53 45.87 -2.47
C LEU A 277 22.00 45.12 -1.25
N VAL A 278 21.49 45.79 -0.21
CA VAL A 278 21.06 45.11 1.02
C VAL A 278 19.68 44.46 0.88
N ILE A 279 18.77 45.09 0.13
CA ILE A 279 17.43 44.54 -0.20
C ILE A 279 17.56 43.48 -1.30
N LEU A 280 18.39 43.73 -2.33
CA LEU A 280 18.76 42.69 -3.28
C LEU A 280 19.39 41.50 -2.57
N ASN A 281 20.31 41.68 -1.62
CA ASN A 281 20.92 40.54 -0.92
C ASN A 281 19.93 39.73 -0.07
N SER A 282 18.92 40.35 0.56
CA SER A 282 17.89 39.61 1.31
C SER A 282 16.86 38.95 0.39
N CYS A 283 16.45 39.59 -0.70
CA CYS A 283 15.59 38.98 -1.72
C CYS A 283 16.32 37.87 -2.50
N VAL A 284 17.59 38.07 -2.83
CA VAL A 284 18.48 37.06 -3.42
C VAL A 284 18.61 35.89 -2.45
N TYR A 285 18.82 36.13 -1.16
CA TYR A 285 18.93 35.06 -0.17
C TYR A 285 17.63 34.27 0.04
N ILE A 286 16.47 34.95 0.11
CA ILE A 286 15.17 34.27 0.20
C ILE A 286 14.88 33.50 -1.09
N ASN A 287 15.21 34.08 -2.24
CA ASN A 287 15.07 33.41 -3.53
C ASN A 287 16.01 32.21 -3.63
N ASP A 288 17.24 32.31 -3.11
CA ASP A 288 18.20 31.20 -3.04
C ASP A 288 17.69 30.09 -2.12
N ILE A 289 17.12 30.41 -0.95
CA ILE A 289 16.49 29.41 -0.07
C ILE A 289 15.32 28.72 -0.77
N TYR A 290 14.46 29.52 -1.42
CA TYR A 290 13.29 29.03 -2.13
C TYR A 290 13.69 28.13 -3.32
N GLU A 291 14.62 28.57 -4.17
CA GLU A 291 15.14 27.78 -5.28
C GLU A 291 15.88 26.53 -4.79
N ASN A 292 16.63 26.60 -3.68
CA ASN A 292 17.25 25.42 -3.08
C ASN A 292 16.22 24.42 -2.54
N LEU A 293 15.13 24.90 -1.95
CA LEU A 293 14.03 24.04 -1.52
C LEU A 293 13.33 23.40 -2.72
N LEU A 294 13.02 24.18 -3.75
CA LEU A 294 12.44 23.68 -5.00
C LEU A 294 13.34 22.61 -5.64
N LEU A 295 14.65 22.88 -5.73
CA LEU A 295 15.60 21.92 -6.28
C LEU A 295 15.63 20.61 -5.49
N LYS A 296 15.53 20.67 -4.15
CA LYS A 296 15.44 19.46 -3.31
C LYS A 296 14.14 18.69 -3.56
N ILE A 297 13.01 19.38 -3.70
CA ILE A 297 11.72 18.75 -4.00
C ILE A 297 11.75 18.12 -5.40
N GLU A 298 12.30 18.82 -6.40
CA GLU A 298 12.49 18.31 -7.77
C GLU A 298 13.39 17.08 -7.78
N THR A 299 14.50 17.11 -7.04
CA THR A 299 15.40 15.95 -6.92
C THR A 299 14.68 14.75 -6.30
N TYR A 300 13.90 14.98 -5.24
CA TYR A 300 13.10 13.93 -4.61
C TYR A 300 12.03 13.36 -5.56
N PHE A 301 11.38 14.23 -6.34
CA PHE A 301 10.41 13.82 -7.36
C PHE A 301 11.05 12.91 -8.41
N GLU A 302 12.23 13.28 -8.92
CA GLU A 302 12.96 12.49 -9.91
C GLU A 302 13.48 11.16 -9.34
N ASP A 303 13.83 11.12 -8.05
CA ASP A 303 14.17 9.86 -7.36
C ASP A 303 12.97 8.90 -7.31
N ILE A 304 11.75 9.40 -7.09
CA ILE A 304 10.53 8.58 -7.15
C ILE A 304 10.28 8.08 -8.59
N VAL A 305 10.43 8.95 -9.60
CA VAL A 305 10.32 8.57 -11.01
C VAL A 305 11.30 7.45 -11.37
N LYS A 306 12.54 7.55 -10.92
CA LYS A 306 13.56 6.51 -11.12
C LYS A 306 13.18 5.19 -10.44
N LYS A 307 12.64 5.23 -9.22
CA LYS A 307 12.12 4.05 -8.51
C LYS A 307 10.98 3.39 -9.31
N ILE A 308 10.07 4.17 -9.89
CA ILE A 308 9.01 3.65 -10.77
C ILE A 308 9.62 2.95 -11.99
N ASP A 309 10.56 3.58 -12.68
CA ASP A 309 11.23 3.01 -13.87
C ASP A 309 11.94 1.69 -13.55
N GLU A 310 12.60 1.58 -12.40
CA GLU A 310 13.25 0.35 -11.94
C GLU A 310 12.25 -0.77 -11.62
N LYS A 311 11.09 -0.41 -11.05
CA LYS A 311 10.03 -1.38 -10.73
C LYS A 311 9.27 -1.84 -11.96
N LEU A 312 9.05 -0.98 -12.96
CA LEU A 312 8.43 -1.36 -14.23
C LEU A 312 9.22 -2.44 -14.98
N LYS A 313 10.56 -2.47 -14.83
CA LYS A 313 11.40 -3.54 -15.40
C LYS A 313 11.16 -4.91 -14.76
N LYS A 314 10.64 -4.95 -13.53
CA LYS A 314 10.30 -6.19 -12.82
C LYS A 314 8.83 -6.52 -13.09
N LYS A 315 8.56 -7.53 -13.93
CA LYS A 315 7.19 -7.96 -14.26
C LYS A 315 6.32 -8.08 -12.98
N ASN A 316 5.07 -7.60 -13.06
CA ASN A 316 4.02 -7.70 -12.01
C ASN A 316 4.15 -6.78 -10.78
N ALA A 317 4.39 -5.48 -10.99
CA ALA A 317 4.61 -4.53 -9.89
C ALA A 317 3.52 -3.45 -9.71
N PHE A 318 2.38 -3.49 -10.40
CA PHE A 318 1.41 -2.37 -10.39
C PHE A 318 0.91 -1.98 -8.99
N TYR A 319 0.73 -2.94 -8.07
CA TYR A 319 0.36 -2.63 -6.68
C TYR A 319 1.38 -1.74 -5.95
N LYS A 320 2.68 -1.88 -6.25
CA LYS A 320 3.75 -1.04 -5.67
C LYS A 320 3.81 0.33 -6.32
N LEU A 321 3.42 0.42 -7.59
CA LEU A 321 3.45 1.67 -8.36
C LEU A 321 2.37 2.65 -7.91
N GLU A 322 1.23 2.16 -7.40
CA GLU A 322 0.15 3.02 -6.90
C GLU A 322 0.62 3.99 -5.82
N HIS A 323 1.43 3.49 -4.87
CA HIS A 323 1.93 4.31 -3.77
C HIS A 323 2.84 5.44 -4.27
N PHE A 324 3.76 5.12 -5.19
CA PHE A 324 4.64 6.13 -5.79
C PHE A 324 3.85 7.17 -6.59
N MET A 325 2.84 6.74 -7.36
CA MET A 325 1.99 7.70 -8.10
C MET A 325 1.19 8.62 -7.17
N LYS A 326 0.68 8.12 -6.05
CA LYS A 326 0.03 8.96 -5.03
C LYS A 326 1.00 9.96 -4.40
N GLU A 327 2.24 9.55 -4.17
CA GLU A 327 3.28 10.45 -3.66
C GLU A 327 3.64 11.54 -4.66
N LEU A 328 3.79 11.20 -5.95
CA LEU A 328 3.98 12.18 -7.01
C LEU A 328 2.79 13.16 -7.11
N ASP A 329 1.55 12.66 -6.96
CA ASP A 329 0.35 13.52 -6.93
C ASP A 329 0.42 14.51 -5.76
N SER A 330 0.75 14.05 -4.55
CA SER A 330 0.85 14.92 -3.36
C SER A 330 1.93 16.00 -3.50
N ILE A 331 3.09 15.66 -4.07
CA ILE A 331 4.15 16.66 -4.33
C ILE A 331 3.66 17.72 -5.34
N ARG A 332 2.87 17.29 -6.33
CA ARG A 332 2.32 18.17 -7.38
C ARG A 332 1.11 19.00 -6.92
N GLU A 333 0.66 18.89 -5.67
CA GLU A 333 -0.29 19.87 -5.10
C GLU A 333 0.34 21.28 -5.01
N ILE A 334 1.68 21.36 -4.99
CA ILE A 334 2.43 22.62 -5.06
C ILE A 334 2.53 23.08 -6.53
N SER A 335 1.83 24.16 -6.90
CA SER A 335 1.67 24.58 -8.30
C SER A 335 2.98 24.78 -9.09
N ILE A 336 4.00 25.39 -8.47
CA ILE A 336 5.29 25.61 -9.14
C ILE A 336 6.03 24.30 -9.41
N VAL A 337 5.92 23.33 -8.50
CA VAL A 337 6.52 22.00 -8.66
C VAL A 337 5.77 21.24 -9.75
N ALA A 338 4.44 21.33 -9.78
CA ALA A 338 3.62 20.73 -10.83
C ALA A 338 4.03 21.20 -12.22
N LEU A 339 4.22 22.52 -12.40
CA LEU A 339 4.66 23.11 -13.66
C LEU A 339 6.02 22.53 -14.09
N LYS A 340 7.02 22.55 -13.21
CA LYS A 340 8.38 22.07 -13.52
C LYS A 340 8.44 20.56 -13.77
N THR A 341 7.67 19.76 -13.05
CA THR A 341 7.70 18.28 -13.13
C THR A 341 6.72 17.68 -14.15
N THR A 342 5.92 18.51 -14.84
CA THR A 342 4.90 18.05 -15.81
C THR A 342 5.43 17.10 -16.87
N PRO A 343 6.58 17.36 -17.54
CA PRO A 343 7.12 16.44 -18.53
C PRO A 343 7.45 15.06 -17.95
N SER A 344 8.18 15.01 -16.82
CA SER A 344 8.57 13.77 -16.15
C SER A 344 7.36 12.97 -15.66
N TYR A 345 6.37 13.66 -15.08
CA TYR A 345 5.14 13.05 -14.58
C TYR A 345 4.36 12.32 -15.70
N TYR A 346 4.05 13.02 -16.79
CA TYR A 346 3.27 12.42 -17.87
C TYR A 346 4.08 11.38 -18.65
N SER A 347 5.39 11.57 -18.83
CA SER A 347 6.25 10.53 -19.39
C SER A 347 6.22 9.25 -18.56
N THR A 348 6.28 9.37 -17.23
CA THR A 348 6.20 8.23 -16.31
C THR A 348 4.84 7.55 -16.40
N LEU A 349 3.75 8.33 -16.42
CA LEU A 349 2.40 7.80 -16.58
C LEU A 349 2.24 7.03 -17.90
N GLU A 350 2.73 7.56 -19.03
CA GLU A 350 2.68 6.87 -20.33
C GLU A 350 3.49 5.56 -20.33
N LYS A 351 4.64 5.50 -19.62
CA LYS A 351 5.39 4.24 -19.45
C LYS A 351 4.59 3.20 -18.67
N ILE A 352 3.91 3.61 -17.59
CA ILE A 352 3.06 2.73 -16.78
C ILE A 352 1.91 2.19 -17.66
N VAL A 353 1.24 3.06 -18.41
CA VAL A 353 0.14 2.70 -19.32
C VAL A 353 0.64 1.80 -20.45
N GLY A 354 1.84 2.06 -20.99
CA GLY A 354 2.47 1.18 -21.97
C GLY A 354 2.65 -0.25 -21.47
N ASN A 355 3.16 -0.41 -20.24
CA ASN A 355 3.30 -1.72 -19.58
C ASN A 355 1.95 -2.39 -19.30
N LEU A 356 0.92 -1.61 -18.97
CA LEU A 356 -0.44 -2.11 -18.80
C LEU A 356 -0.97 -2.69 -20.12
N ARG A 357 -0.81 -1.96 -21.23
CA ARG A 357 -1.22 -2.40 -22.57
C ARG A 357 -0.45 -3.67 -23.00
N GLU A 358 0.84 -3.78 -22.68
CA GLU A 358 1.63 -4.99 -22.94
C GLU A 358 1.13 -6.18 -22.11
N SER A 359 0.89 -5.97 -20.80
CA SER A 359 0.34 -7.00 -19.91
C SER A 359 -1.02 -7.49 -20.38
N LYS A 360 -1.87 -6.58 -20.88
CA LYS A 360 -3.16 -6.90 -21.51
C LYS A 360 -2.98 -7.78 -22.74
N ARG A 361 -2.10 -7.39 -23.68
CA ARG A 361 -1.82 -8.19 -24.89
C ARG A 361 -1.31 -9.59 -24.55
N ASN A 362 -0.44 -9.70 -23.55
CA ASN A 362 0.07 -10.99 -23.08
C ASN A 362 -1.04 -11.87 -22.51
N ALA A 363 -1.90 -11.32 -21.65
CA ALA A 363 -3.07 -12.02 -21.13
C ALA A 363 -4.02 -12.46 -22.25
N GLU A 364 -4.33 -11.58 -23.22
CA GLU A 364 -5.18 -11.90 -24.36
C GLU A 364 -4.61 -13.04 -25.22
N GLN A 365 -3.29 -13.05 -25.46
CA GLN A 365 -2.63 -14.12 -26.20
C GLN A 365 -2.67 -15.46 -25.45
N LEU A 366 -2.46 -15.44 -24.13
CA LEU A 366 -2.55 -16.65 -23.29
C LEU A 366 -3.99 -17.18 -23.23
N LEU A 367 -4.99 -16.30 -23.15
CA LEU A 367 -6.40 -16.67 -23.22
C LEU A 367 -6.78 -17.24 -24.59
N LYS A 368 -6.26 -16.66 -25.68
CA LYS A 368 -6.45 -17.22 -27.02
C LYS A 368 -5.91 -18.64 -27.10
N ASN A 369 -4.70 -18.89 -26.58
CA ASN A 369 -4.11 -20.22 -26.53
C ASN A 369 -4.96 -21.19 -25.69
N LEU A 370 -5.55 -20.69 -24.58
CA LEU A 370 -6.48 -21.45 -23.75
C LEU A 370 -7.75 -21.85 -24.51
N PHE A 371 -8.35 -20.91 -25.23
CA PHE A 371 -9.62 -21.14 -25.94
C PHE A 371 -9.46 -21.99 -27.20
N GLU A 372 -8.32 -21.89 -27.89
CA GLU A 372 -8.01 -22.70 -29.08
C GLU A 372 -7.53 -24.12 -28.73
N ALA A 373 -7.54 -24.49 -27.45
CA ALA A 373 -7.02 -25.77 -26.94
C ALA A 373 -5.59 -26.06 -27.43
N ALA A 374 -4.77 -25.02 -27.58
CA ALA A 374 -3.37 -25.16 -27.94
C ALA A 374 -2.66 -25.98 -26.85
N ARG A 375 -1.80 -26.92 -27.25
CA ARG A 375 -1.08 -27.76 -26.29
C ARG A 375 -0.13 -26.86 -25.47
N ASN A 376 -0.31 -26.90 -24.15
CA ASN A 376 0.53 -26.25 -23.12
C ASN A 376 0.21 -24.78 -22.84
N VAL A 377 -1.00 -24.51 -22.33
CA VAL A 377 -1.28 -23.23 -21.65
C VAL A 377 -0.49 -23.19 -20.34
N ASP A 378 0.29 -22.12 -20.16
CA ASP A 378 0.92 -21.80 -18.89
C ASP A 378 -0.09 -21.07 -17.98
N TYR A 379 -0.79 -21.84 -17.15
CA TYR A 379 -1.78 -21.32 -16.20
C TYR A 379 -1.13 -20.41 -15.14
N ASP A 380 0.13 -20.65 -14.77
CA ASP A 380 0.84 -19.85 -13.78
C ASP A 380 1.18 -18.46 -14.35
N GLU A 381 1.69 -18.40 -15.58
CA GLU A 381 1.94 -17.12 -16.26
C GLU A 381 0.65 -16.34 -16.53
N LEU A 382 -0.44 -17.03 -16.92
CA LEU A 382 -1.74 -16.38 -17.08
C LEU A 382 -2.24 -15.82 -15.74
N THR A 383 -2.17 -16.60 -14.65
CA THR A 383 -2.57 -16.15 -13.30
C THR A 383 -1.79 -14.90 -12.88
N LYS A 384 -0.47 -14.90 -13.08
CA LYS A 384 0.39 -13.75 -12.81
C LYS A 384 0.00 -12.52 -13.61
N CYS A 385 -0.28 -12.67 -14.91
CA CYS A 385 -0.73 -11.57 -15.76
C CYS A 385 -2.06 -10.99 -15.26
N LEU A 386 -3.02 -11.85 -14.89
CA LEU A 386 -4.32 -11.43 -14.41
C LEU A 386 -4.25 -10.74 -13.05
N LEU A 387 -3.45 -11.25 -12.11
CA LEU A 387 -3.20 -10.59 -10.81
C LEU A 387 -2.57 -9.21 -11.01
N SER A 388 -1.61 -9.10 -11.93
CA SER A 388 -0.96 -7.84 -12.29
C SER A 388 -1.99 -6.83 -12.81
N LEU A 389 -2.82 -7.22 -13.77
CA LEU A 389 -3.89 -6.38 -14.33
C LEU A 389 -4.95 -5.99 -13.28
N ASN A 390 -5.31 -6.90 -12.37
CA ASN A 390 -6.26 -6.64 -11.29
C ASN A 390 -5.71 -5.60 -10.30
N SER A 391 -4.41 -5.67 -9.99
CA SER A 391 -3.74 -4.70 -9.13
C SER A 391 -3.55 -3.32 -9.77
N ALA A 392 -3.82 -3.19 -11.07
CA ALA A 392 -3.65 -1.95 -11.83
C ALA A 392 -4.90 -1.07 -11.89
N LYS A 393 -5.97 -1.42 -11.16
CA LYS A 393 -7.27 -0.71 -11.15
C LYS A 393 -7.15 0.79 -10.88
N TRP A 394 -6.19 1.20 -10.07
CA TRP A 394 -5.94 2.60 -9.74
C TRP A 394 -5.57 3.48 -10.96
N ILE A 395 -5.10 2.89 -12.07
CA ILE A 395 -4.75 3.62 -13.30
C ILE A 395 -5.98 4.25 -13.96
N GLU A 396 -7.17 3.68 -13.74
CA GLU A 396 -8.44 4.20 -14.25
C GLU A 396 -8.66 5.67 -13.86
N LYS A 397 -8.19 6.09 -12.67
CA LYS A 397 -8.22 7.49 -12.22
C LYS A 397 -7.48 8.44 -13.18
N TYR A 398 -6.42 7.97 -13.83
CA TYR A 398 -5.52 8.78 -14.66
C TYR A 398 -5.77 8.63 -16.16
N ARG A 399 -6.22 7.45 -16.59
CA ARG A 399 -6.50 7.07 -17.99
C ARG A 399 -7.70 6.11 -18.07
N PRO A 400 -8.94 6.62 -17.91
CA PRO A 400 -10.13 5.77 -17.91
C PRO A 400 -10.32 5.03 -19.24
N GLU A 401 -10.00 5.68 -20.36
CA GLU A 401 -10.11 5.10 -21.71
C GLU A 401 -9.16 3.91 -21.93
N ASP A 402 -7.98 3.91 -21.28
CA ASP A 402 -6.98 2.85 -21.45
C ASP A 402 -7.21 1.65 -20.53
N TYR A 403 -7.82 1.87 -19.36
CA TYR A 403 -8.09 0.80 -18.41
C TYR A 403 -9.37 0.03 -18.72
N SER A 404 -10.29 0.62 -19.53
CA SER A 404 -11.64 0.13 -19.86
C SER A 404 -11.85 -1.35 -19.54
N ASP A 405 -12.30 -1.59 -18.30
CA ASP A 405 -12.65 -2.86 -17.65
C ASP A 405 -11.98 -4.14 -18.20
N VAL A 406 -10.67 -4.10 -18.44
CA VAL A 406 -9.91 -5.20 -19.08
C VAL A 406 -10.10 -6.51 -18.31
N ILE A 407 -10.12 -6.42 -16.98
CA ILE A 407 -10.34 -7.56 -16.09
C ILE A 407 -11.75 -8.13 -16.24
N SER A 408 -12.77 -7.29 -16.39
CA SER A 408 -14.16 -7.74 -16.58
C SER A 408 -14.36 -8.43 -17.92
N ASP A 409 -13.76 -7.90 -19.00
CA ASP A 409 -13.78 -8.55 -20.31
C ASP A 409 -13.11 -9.93 -20.28
N VAL A 410 -11.96 -10.02 -19.61
CA VAL A 410 -11.27 -11.30 -19.40
C VAL A 410 -12.09 -12.25 -18.54
N LYS A 411 -12.66 -11.76 -17.43
CA LYS A 411 -13.55 -12.53 -16.54
C LYS A 411 -14.69 -13.14 -17.33
N LYS A 412 -15.37 -12.33 -18.15
CA LYS A 412 -16.51 -12.75 -18.97
C LYS A 412 -16.10 -13.87 -19.93
N LYS A 413 -15.00 -13.69 -20.68
CA LYS A 413 -14.48 -14.70 -21.62
C LYS A 413 -14.10 -16.01 -20.92
N LEU A 414 -13.46 -15.93 -19.75
CA LEU A 414 -13.04 -17.09 -18.98
C LEU A 414 -14.25 -17.87 -18.42
N ILE A 415 -15.24 -17.17 -17.87
CA ILE A 415 -16.49 -17.78 -17.40
C ILE A 415 -17.25 -18.41 -18.55
N GLU A 416 -17.33 -17.75 -19.71
CA GLU A 416 -17.97 -18.30 -20.90
C GLU A 416 -17.27 -19.58 -21.38
N HIS A 417 -15.94 -19.59 -21.41
CA HIS A 417 -15.16 -20.78 -21.74
C HIS A 417 -15.40 -21.93 -20.75
N ILE A 418 -15.41 -21.65 -19.45
CA ILE A 418 -15.73 -22.62 -18.40
C ILE A 418 -17.14 -23.19 -18.58
N LYS A 419 -18.13 -22.34 -18.88
CA LYS A 419 -19.50 -22.78 -19.16
C LYS A 419 -19.58 -23.69 -20.39
N ASN A 420 -18.86 -23.34 -21.46
CA ASN A 420 -18.80 -24.16 -22.67
C ASN A 420 -18.12 -25.52 -22.42
N MET A 421 -17.02 -25.54 -21.65
CA MET A 421 -16.38 -26.78 -21.21
C MET A 421 -17.31 -27.63 -20.37
N LYS A 422 -18.02 -27.02 -19.41
CA LYS A 422 -19.01 -27.69 -18.57
C LYS A 422 -20.09 -28.38 -19.41
N VAL A 423 -20.68 -27.69 -20.38
CA VAL A 423 -21.68 -28.29 -21.31
C VAL A 423 -21.04 -29.46 -22.07
N SER A 424 -19.86 -29.24 -22.65
CA SER A 424 -19.17 -30.27 -23.42
C SER A 424 -18.76 -31.50 -22.59
N ILE A 425 -18.55 -31.36 -21.28
CA ILE A 425 -18.29 -32.47 -20.36
C ILE A 425 -19.60 -33.20 -20.03
N LYS A 426 -20.66 -32.45 -19.71
CA LYS A 426 -21.96 -33.02 -19.33
C LYS A 426 -22.68 -33.76 -20.45
N ASP A 427 -22.41 -33.39 -21.70
CA ASP A 427 -22.95 -34.04 -22.87
C ASP A 427 -22.19 -35.32 -23.27
N MET A 428 -21.09 -35.67 -22.59
CA MET A 428 -20.39 -36.93 -22.86
C MET A 428 -21.16 -38.12 -22.26
N PRO A 429 -21.48 -39.14 -23.06
CA PRO A 429 -21.99 -40.38 -22.50
C PRO A 429 -20.88 -41.04 -21.68
N LEU A 430 -21.18 -41.35 -20.43
CA LEU A 430 -20.27 -41.99 -19.48
C LEU A 430 -20.83 -43.32 -19.00
N ASP A 431 -21.58 -44.04 -19.83
CA ASP A 431 -22.18 -45.31 -19.47
C ASP A 431 -21.25 -46.52 -19.74
N LEU A 432 -21.77 -47.73 -19.56
CA LEU A 432 -21.03 -48.97 -19.77
C LEU A 432 -20.68 -49.24 -21.24
N GLU A 433 -21.40 -48.64 -22.19
CA GLU A 433 -21.18 -48.81 -23.63
C GLU A 433 -20.11 -47.83 -24.13
N ASP A 434 -20.06 -46.62 -23.56
CA ASP A 434 -19.16 -45.53 -23.94
C ASP A 434 -17.98 -45.33 -22.95
N TYR A 435 -17.46 -46.41 -22.36
CA TYR A 435 -16.40 -46.33 -21.35
C TYR A 435 -15.10 -45.67 -21.84
N ASP A 436 -14.84 -45.66 -23.15
CA ASP A 436 -13.68 -44.99 -23.75
C ASP A 436 -13.72 -43.46 -23.57
N LYS A 437 -14.93 -42.90 -23.43
CA LYS A 437 -15.15 -41.46 -23.22
C LYS A 437 -14.76 -40.99 -21.83
N ILE A 438 -14.71 -41.88 -20.84
CA ILE A 438 -14.34 -41.53 -19.45
C ILE A 438 -12.98 -40.85 -19.39
N ASN A 439 -11.99 -41.35 -20.13
CA ASN A 439 -10.66 -40.73 -20.17
C ASN A 439 -10.69 -39.33 -20.80
N SER A 440 -11.53 -39.14 -21.83
CA SER A 440 -11.69 -37.85 -22.49
C SER A 440 -12.41 -36.84 -21.58
N ALA A 441 -13.48 -37.26 -20.91
CA ALA A 441 -14.19 -36.46 -19.92
C ALA A 441 -13.27 -36.10 -18.75
N TYR A 442 -12.56 -37.09 -18.20
CA TYR A 442 -11.58 -36.88 -17.13
C TYR A 442 -10.51 -35.87 -17.53
N LYS A 443 -9.96 -35.98 -18.74
CA LYS A 443 -8.96 -35.02 -19.23
C LYS A 443 -9.52 -33.59 -19.25
N LYS A 444 -10.75 -33.41 -19.75
CA LYS A 444 -11.42 -32.09 -19.75
C LYS A 444 -11.71 -31.58 -18.35
N VAL A 445 -12.18 -32.43 -17.44
CA VAL A 445 -12.39 -32.10 -16.02
C VAL A 445 -11.07 -31.69 -15.37
N SER A 446 -9.99 -32.43 -15.63
CA SER A 446 -8.66 -32.11 -15.13
C SER A 446 -8.13 -30.78 -15.67
N GLU A 447 -8.31 -30.50 -16.96
CA GLU A 447 -7.98 -29.21 -17.57
C GLU A 447 -8.79 -28.07 -16.95
N MET A 448 -10.09 -28.28 -16.75
CA MET A 448 -10.96 -27.31 -16.10
C MET A 448 -10.52 -27.05 -14.65
N ASN A 449 -10.14 -28.09 -13.89
CA ASN A 449 -9.63 -27.96 -12.52
C ASN A 449 -8.29 -27.21 -12.42
N LYS A 450 -7.47 -27.17 -13.48
CA LYS A 450 -6.26 -26.31 -13.50
C LYS A 450 -6.63 -24.84 -13.44
N MET A 451 -7.83 -24.45 -13.88
CA MET A 451 -8.33 -23.07 -13.79
C MET A 451 -8.68 -22.64 -12.37
N LYS A 452 -8.60 -23.54 -11.38
CA LYS A 452 -8.78 -23.20 -9.96
C LYS A 452 -7.78 -22.15 -9.48
N CYS A 453 -6.60 -22.05 -10.09
CA CYS A 453 -5.64 -20.98 -9.79
C CYS A 453 -6.19 -19.56 -10.00
N PHE A 454 -7.27 -19.40 -10.78
CA PHE A 454 -7.93 -18.10 -10.98
C PHE A 454 -8.95 -17.74 -9.90
N GLU A 455 -9.20 -18.62 -8.92
CA GLU A 455 -10.15 -18.42 -7.81
C GLU A 455 -9.87 -17.14 -7.00
N GLU A 456 -8.59 -16.82 -6.78
CA GLU A 456 -8.17 -15.60 -6.07
C GLU A 456 -8.62 -14.31 -6.78
N ILE A 457 -8.84 -14.38 -8.09
CA ILE A 457 -9.24 -13.25 -8.93
C ILE A 457 -10.76 -13.29 -9.18
N PHE A 458 -11.31 -14.48 -9.40
CA PHE A 458 -12.68 -14.73 -9.79
C PHE A 458 -13.30 -15.83 -8.94
N SER A 459 -13.88 -15.46 -7.80
CA SER A 459 -14.56 -16.38 -6.86
C SER A 459 -15.64 -17.24 -7.52
N ASP A 460 -16.32 -16.72 -8.55
CA ASP A 460 -17.45 -17.38 -9.22
C ASP A 460 -17.01 -18.66 -9.98
N ILE A 461 -15.70 -18.83 -10.23
CA ILE A 461 -15.16 -20.00 -10.91
C ILE A 461 -15.32 -21.26 -10.04
N THR A 462 -15.15 -21.14 -8.73
CA THR A 462 -15.17 -22.28 -7.80
C THR A 462 -16.49 -23.04 -7.88
N GLN A 463 -17.61 -22.32 -7.90
CA GLN A 463 -18.93 -22.92 -8.04
C GLN A 463 -19.05 -23.74 -9.33
N HIS A 464 -18.56 -23.22 -10.46
CA HIS A 464 -18.62 -23.94 -11.73
C HIS A 464 -17.72 -25.19 -11.77
N LEU A 465 -16.56 -25.15 -11.09
CA LEU A 465 -15.67 -26.29 -10.94
C LEU A 465 -16.30 -27.39 -10.08
N GLU A 466 -16.85 -27.02 -8.92
CA GLU A 466 -17.55 -27.94 -8.02
C GLU A 466 -18.74 -28.61 -8.71
N GLU A 467 -19.58 -27.85 -9.41
CA GLU A 467 -20.72 -28.40 -10.15
C GLU A 467 -20.35 -29.41 -11.25
N VAL A 468 -19.13 -29.31 -11.81
CA VAL A 468 -18.63 -30.28 -12.81
C VAL A 468 -18.00 -31.48 -12.14
N ASN A 469 -17.22 -31.29 -11.07
CA ASN A 469 -16.65 -32.37 -10.28
C ASN A 469 -17.75 -33.22 -9.66
N ASP A 470 -18.73 -32.60 -9.01
CA ASP A 470 -19.89 -33.29 -8.41
C ASP A 470 -20.69 -34.04 -9.46
N TRP A 471 -20.94 -33.44 -10.63
CA TRP A 471 -21.65 -34.12 -11.71
C TRP A 471 -20.89 -35.35 -12.19
N PHE A 472 -19.57 -35.21 -12.42
CA PHE A 472 -18.74 -36.31 -12.89
C PHE A 472 -18.67 -37.41 -11.83
N GLU A 473 -18.50 -37.05 -10.56
CA GLU A 473 -18.47 -37.98 -9.44
C GLU A 473 -19.78 -38.75 -9.27
N ASN A 474 -20.89 -38.02 -9.24
CA ASN A 474 -22.22 -38.62 -9.08
C ASN A 474 -22.56 -39.55 -10.26
N THR A 475 -22.22 -39.16 -11.49
CA THR A 475 -22.47 -39.98 -12.68
C THR A 475 -21.72 -41.31 -12.60
N ILE A 476 -20.42 -41.27 -12.32
CA ILE A 476 -19.61 -42.48 -12.16
C ILE A 476 -20.12 -43.33 -10.97
N SER A 477 -20.46 -42.69 -9.85
CA SER A 477 -20.97 -43.35 -8.64
C SER A 477 -22.28 -44.11 -8.90
N VAL A 478 -23.24 -43.52 -9.62
CA VAL A 478 -24.52 -44.17 -9.97
C VAL A 478 -24.27 -45.44 -10.79
N ILE A 479 -23.35 -45.39 -11.75
CA ILE A 479 -23.00 -46.55 -12.57
C ILE A 479 -22.28 -47.60 -11.73
N CYS A 480 -21.35 -47.18 -10.88
CA CYS A 480 -20.68 -48.04 -9.91
C CYS A 480 -21.66 -48.77 -8.97
N THR A 481 -22.69 -48.08 -8.46
CA THR A 481 -23.74 -48.73 -7.66
C THR A 481 -24.55 -49.71 -8.51
N THR A 482 -24.89 -49.35 -9.75
CA THR A 482 -25.59 -50.25 -10.69
C THR A 482 -24.78 -51.52 -11.00
N ILE A 483 -23.47 -51.37 -11.17
CA ILE A 483 -22.52 -52.49 -11.32
C ILE A 483 -22.54 -53.36 -10.07
N LYS A 484 -22.33 -52.76 -8.89
CA LYS A 484 -22.31 -53.48 -7.60
C LYS A 484 -23.61 -54.26 -7.37
N ASP A 485 -24.74 -53.66 -7.70
CA ASP A 485 -26.05 -54.31 -7.59
C ASP A 485 -26.24 -55.44 -8.60
N SER A 486 -25.71 -55.29 -9.81
CA SER A 486 -25.77 -56.30 -10.88
C SER A 486 -24.91 -57.52 -10.59
N PHE A 487 -23.77 -57.33 -9.93
CA PHE A 487 -22.78 -58.37 -9.60
C PHE A 487 -22.70 -58.63 -8.10
N SER A 488 -23.86 -58.61 -7.42
CA SER A 488 -23.95 -58.94 -5.99
C SER A 488 -23.95 -60.46 -5.78
N ILE A 489 -22.94 -60.97 -5.08
CA ILE A 489 -22.82 -62.40 -4.73
C ILE A 489 -24.02 -62.88 -3.92
N GLU A 490 -24.52 -62.04 -3.02
CA GLU A 490 -25.69 -62.34 -2.17
C GLU A 490 -26.95 -62.54 -3.02
N LYS A 491 -27.22 -61.62 -3.96
CA LYS A 491 -28.36 -61.74 -4.89
C LYS A 491 -28.20 -62.97 -5.80
N TRP A 492 -26.99 -63.22 -6.30
CA TRP A 492 -26.71 -64.37 -7.15
C TRP A 492 -26.90 -65.72 -6.43
N LYS A 493 -26.51 -65.83 -5.15
CA LYS A 493 -26.74 -67.05 -4.36
C LYS A 493 -28.22 -67.38 -4.18
N GLN A 494 -29.11 -66.40 -4.24
CA GLN A 494 -30.56 -66.55 -4.10
C GLN A 494 -31.28 -66.83 -5.43
N GLN A 495 -30.60 -66.69 -6.58
CA GLN A 495 -31.20 -66.95 -7.88
C GLN A 495 -31.37 -68.45 -8.14
N GLU A 496 -32.53 -68.83 -8.66
CA GLU A 496 -32.84 -70.20 -9.08
C GLU A 496 -32.01 -70.62 -10.31
N TYR A 497 -31.78 -69.67 -11.22
CA TYR A 497 -30.92 -69.84 -12.40
C TYR A 497 -29.68 -68.96 -12.29
N LYS A 498 -28.54 -69.60 -12.06
CA LYS A 498 -27.23 -68.94 -11.98
C LYS A 498 -26.57 -68.90 -13.36
N SER A 499 -26.63 -67.74 -14.01
CA SER A 499 -25.96 -67.44 -15.28
C SER A 499 -25.23 -66.10 -15.18
N LEU A 500 -24.08 -65.98 -15.84
CA LEU A 500 -23.31 -64.74 -15.95
C LEU A 500 -23.47 -64.15 -17.36
N ASP A 501 -23.82 -62.88 -17.43
CA ASP A 501 -23.75 -62.10 -18.67
C ASP A 501 -22.30 -61.63 -18.89
N PHE A 502 -21.55 -62.37 -19.71
CA PHE A 502 -20.14 -62.09 -19.97
C PHE A 502 -19.90 -60.76 -20.68
N ASN A 503 -20.78 -60.40 -21.62
CA ASN A 503 -20.67 -59.14 -22.34
C ASN A 503 -20.83 -57.95 -21.38
N LYS A 504 -21.78 -58.03 -20.44
CA LYS A 504 -21.93 -57.03 -19.38
C LYS A 504 -20.74 -57.01 -18.43
N ALA A 505 -20.20 -58.17 -18.05
CA ALA A 505 -19.03 -58.27 -17.17
C ALA A 505 -17.77 -57.67 -17.81
N GLU A 506 -17.53 -57.93 -19.09
CA GLU A 506 -16.42 -57.38 -19.86
C GLU A 506 -16.48 -55.86 -19.95
N LYS A 507 -17.63 -55.31 -20.37
CA LYS A 507 -17.85 -53.85 -20.40
C LYS A 507 -17.65 -53.20 -19.04
N THR A 508 -18.09 -53.88 -17.98
CA THR A 508 -17.89 -53.44 -16.60
C THR A 508 -16.40 -53.39 -16.23
N LEU A 509 -15.62 -54.42 -16.60
CA LEU A 509 -14.17 -54.44 -16.36
C LEU A 509 -13.47 -53.29 -17.10
N HIS A 510 -13.80 -53.07 -18.36
CA HIS A 510 -13.27 -51.96 -19.15
C HIS A 510 -13.64 -50.59 -18.57
N TYR A 511 -14.88 -50.44 -18.12
CA TYR A 511 -15.37 -49.24 -17.44
C TYR A 511 -14.58 -48.96 -16.15
N LEU A 512 -14.40 -49.97 -15.30
CA LEU A 512 -13.65 -49.84 -14.05
C LEU A 512 -12.16 -49.58 -14.29
N ASP A 513 -11.56 -50.16 -15.32
CA ASP A 513 -10.18 -49.88 -15.72
C ASP A 513 -10.01 -48.43 -16.24
N ALA A 514 -10.95 -47.94 -17.03
CA ALA A 514 -10.99 -46.53 -17.45
C ALA A 514 -11.11 -45.59 -16.25
N CYS A 515 -12.00 -45.89 -15.30
CA CYS A 515 -12.12 -45.15 -14.04
C CYS A 515 -10.82 -45.19 -13.20
N LYS A 516 -10.14 -46.34 -13.15
CA LYS A 516 -8.87 -46.51 -12.43
C LYS A 516 -7.76 -45.64 -13.03
N LYS A 517 -7.68 -45.57 -14.36
CA LYS A 517 -6.73 -44.70 -15.08
C LYS A 517 -6.98 -43.22 -14.80
N ALA A 518 -8.22 -42.83 -14.55
CA ALA A 518 -8.60 -41.46 -14.22
C ALA A 518 -8.12 -40.98 -12.82
N LYS A 519 -7.58 -41.84 -11.93
CA LYS A 519 -6.80 -41.55 -10.69
C LYS A 519 -7.30 -40.54 -9.62
N PHE A 520 -7.97 -39.45 -9.95
CA PHE A 520 -8.08 -38.26 -9.11
C PHE A 520 -9.33 -38.21 -8.22
N LEU A 521 -10.43 -38.88 -8.59
CA LEU A 521 -11.73 -38.69 -7.92
C LEU A 521 -12.29 -39.95 -7.22
N PHE A 522 -11.83 -41.16 -7.58
CA PHE A 522 -12.58 -42.39 -7.23
C PHE A 522 -11.78 -43.47 -6.51
N LYS A 523 -10.65 -43.12 -5.90
CA LYS A 523 -9.63 -44.10 -5.51
C LYS A 523 -10.16 -45.26 -4.65
N ASN A 524 -11.17 -45.02 -3.81
CA ASN A 524 -11.64 -46.02 -2.86
C ASN A 524 -12.85 -46.85 -3.38
N ASN A 525 -13.82 -46.25 -4.07
CA ASN A 525 -15.04 -46.97 -4.46
C ASN A 525 -14.85 -47.89 -5.68
N CYS A 526 -14.20 -47.42 -6.75
CA CYS A 526 -14.04 -48.23 -7.96
C CYS A 526 -13.13 -49.44 -7.74
N MET A 527 -12.09 -49.29 -6.91
CA MET A 527 -11.19 -50.39 -6.56
C MET A 527 -11.91 -51.48 -5.76
N PHE A 528 -12.75 -51.09 -4.80
CA PHE A 528 -13.57 -52.04 -4.05
C PHE A 528 -14.53 -52.80 -4.97
N ILE A 529 -15.21 -52.09 -5.88
CA ILE A 529 -16.16 -52.70 -6.82
C ILE A 529 -15.44 -53.64 -7.80
N LEU A 530 -14.26 -53.27 -8.27
CA LEU A 530 -13.44 -54.13 -9.12
C LEU A 530 -13.09 -55.43 -8.39
N SER A 531 -12.65 -55.36 -7.13
CA SER A 531 -12.38 -56.55 -6.33
C SER A 531 -13.63 -57.39 -6.07
N SER A 532 -14.79 -56.76 -5.80
CA SER A 532 -16.05 -57.48 -5.65
C SER A 532 -16.50 -58.17 -6.95
N LEU A 533 -16.26 -57.55 -8.11
CA LEU A 533 -16.54 -58.15 -9.41
C LEU A 533 -15.60 -59.33 -9.71
N GLU A 534 -14.30 -59.18 -9.42
CA GLU A 534 -13.31 -60.26 -9.55
C GLU A 534 -13.65 -61.45 -8.64
N GLU A 535 -14.13 -61.19 -7.41
CA GLU A 535 -14.62 -62.22 -6.50
C GLU A 535 -15.90 -62.89 -7.03
N TYR A 536 -16.86 -62.10 -7.52
CA TYR A 536 -18.08 -62.61 -8.14
C TYR A 536 -17.79 -63.54 -9.32
N ILE A 537 -16.90 -63.12 -10.23
CA ILE A 537 -16.52 -63.92 -11.41
C ILE A 537 -15.84 -65.22 -10.99
N ARG A 538 -15.01 -65.18 -9.93
CA ARG A 538 -14.35 -66.36 -9.38
C ARG A 538 -15.34 -67.35 -8.76
N ASP A 539 -16.23 -66.87 -7.90
CA ASP A 539 -17.28 -67.68 -7.28
C ASP A 539 -18.18 -68.34 -8.35
N HIS A 540 -18.50 -67.60 -9.41
CA HIS A 540 -19.26 -68.12 -10.54
C HIS A 540 -18.48 -69.19 -11.31
N SER A 541 -17.19 -68.96 -11.59
CA SER A 541 -16.31 -69.93 -12.23
C SER A 541 -16.23 -71.24 -11.43
N ASP A 542 -16.02 -71.15 -10.12
CA ASP A 542 -15.97 -72.31 -9.23
C ASP A 542 -17.31 -73.05 -9.21
N PHE A 543 -18.43 -72.33 -9.22
CA PHE A 543 -19.76 -72.93 -9.33
C PHE A 543 -19.96 -73.68 -10.65
N VAL A 544 -19.58 -73.09 -11.78
CA VAL A 544 -19.66 -73.74 -13.10
C VAL A 544 -18.81 -75.00 -13.13
N GLN A 545 -17.57 -74.94 -12.64
CA GLN A 545 -16.67 -76.09 -12.56
C GLN A 545 -17.27 -77.20 -11.69
N ASN A 546 -17.71 -76.88 -10.47
CA ASN A 546 -18.32 -77.86 -9.58
C ASN A 546 -19.59 -78.50 -10.18
N GLN A 547 -20.45 -77.73 -10.84
CA GLN A 547 -21.61 -78.30 -11.54
C GLN A 547 -21.18 -79.25 -12.65
N MET A 548 -20.20 -78.88 -13.48
CA MET A 548 -19.73 -79.74 -14.55
C MET A 548 -19.16 -81.07 -14.02
N GLU A 549 -18.35 -81.02 -12.96
CA GLU A 549 -17.77 -82.20 -12.30
C GLU A 549 -18.86 -83.11 -11.71
N CYS A 550 -19.84 -82.53 -11.00
CA CYS A 550 -20.98 -83.29 -10.46
C CYS A 550 -21.82 -83.94 -11.56
N CYS A 551 -22.18 -83.20 -12.62
CA CYS A 551 -22.93 -83.75 -13.75
C CYS A 551 -22.15 -84.89 -14.42
N PHE A 552 -20.85 -84.73 -14.64
CA PHE A 552 -19.99 -85.73 -15.28
C PHE A 552 -19.92 -87.03 -14.47
N GLU A 553 -19.67 -86.95 -13.17
CA GLU A 553 -19.67 -88.14 -12.30
C GLU A 553 -21.06 -88.78 -12.19
N ASN A 554 -22.13 -87.96 -12.16
CA ASN A 554 -23.50 -88.46 -12.17
C ASN A 554 -23.86 -89.23 -13.45
N ILE A 555 -23.39 -88.77 -14.61
CA ILE A 555 -23.57 -89.44 -15.91
C ILE A 555 -22.73 -90.72 -15.97
N LYS A 556 -21.50 -90.71 -15.45
CA LYS A 556 -20.60 -91.87 -15.44
C LYS A 556 -21.16 -93.05 -14.62
N GLN A 557 -21.91 -92.76 -13.55
CA GLN A 557 -22.57 -93.76 -12.70
C GLN A 557 -23.92 -94.27 -13.25
N PHE A 558 -24.12 -94.23 -14.58
CA PHE A 558 -25.38 -94.50 -15.31
C PHE A 558 -26.10 -95.81 -14.94
N GLN A 559 -25.41 -96.82 -14.40
CA GLN A 559 -25.93 -98.19 -14.25
C GLN A 559 -27.20 -98.32 -13.38
N ASN A 560 -27.53 -97.33 -12.54
CA ASN A 560 -28.66 -97.38 -11.60
C ASN A 560 -29.63 -96.16 -11.64
N LYS A 561 -29.53 -95.25 -12.62
CA LYS A 561 -30.34 -94.01 -12.66
C LYS A 561 -31.44 -94.03 -13.73
N ASN A 562 -32.50 -93.25 -13.52
CA ASN A 562 -33.58 -93.08 -14.51
C ASN A 562 -33.08 -92.30 -15.74
N LYS A 563 -33.42 -92.73 -16.96
CA LYS A 563 -33.10 -92.03 -18.22
C LYS A 563 -33.39 -90.53 -18.18
N LYS A 564 -34.45 -90.10 -17.48
CA LYS A 564 -34.81 -88.69 -17.32
C LYS A 564 -33.73 -87.88 -16.58
N GLU A 565 -33.20 -88.43 -15.49
CA GLU A 565 -32.16 -87.76 -14.68
C GLU A 565 -30.87 -87.59 -15.48
N ILE A 566 -30.44 -88.62 -16.22
CA ILE A 566 -29.26 -88.52 -17.08
C ILE A 566 -29.47 -87.49 -18.20
N SER A 567 -30.67 -87.43 -18.78
CA SER A 567 -31.00 -86.41 -19.78
C SER A 567 -30.91 -84.99 -19.22
N ASP A 568 -31.38 -84.78 -17.99
CA ASP A 568 -31.30 -83.49 -17.31
C ASP A 568 -29.85 -83.11 -16.98
N GLU A 569 -29.04 -84.03 -16.44
CA GLU A 569 -27.61 -83.83 -16.17
C GLU A 569 -26.81 -83.54 -17.44
N THR A 570 -27.09 -84.27 -18.54
CA THR A 570 -26.44 -84.04 -19.84
C THR A 570 -26.76 -82.65 -20.38
N ARG A 571 -28.01 -82.20 -20.20
CA ARG A 571 -28.44 -80.85 -20.60
C ARG A 571 -27.73 -79.77 -19.77
N ILE A 572 -27.62 -79.95 -18.45
CA ILE A 572 -26.90 -79.00 -17.58
C ILE A 572 -25.43 -78.93 -17.99
N LEU A 573 -24.76 -80.08 -18.17
CA LEU A 573 -23.36 -80.15 -18.59
C LEU A 573 -23.15 -79.49 -19.96
N SER A 574 -24.03 -79.74 -20.93
CA SER A 574 -23.99 -79.11 -22.24
C SER A 574 -24.11 -77.59 -22.15
N ASN A 575 -25.01 -77.08 -21.31
CA ASN A 575 -25.18 -75.64 -21.11
C ASN A 575 -23.92 -75.02 -20.49
N ARG A 576 -23.30 -75.67 -19.50
CA ARG A 576 -22.05 -75.17 -18.87
C ARG A 576 -20.84 -75.24 -19.79
N LEU A 577 -20.72 -76.29 -20.59
CA LEU A 577 -19.69 -76.38 -21.62
C LEU A 577 -19.86 -75.28 -22.67
N HIS A 578 -21.09 -74.96 -23.05
CA HIS A 578 -21.38 -73.85 -23.94
C HIS A 578 -20.95 -72.51 -23.33
N GLU A 579 -21.27 -72.29 -22.04
CA GLU A 579 -20.86 -71.11 -21.28
C GLU A 579 -19.33 -70.93 -21.25
N VAL A 580 -18.57 -72.00 -20.94
CA VAL A 580 -17.09 -71.97 -20.96
C VAL A 580 -16.54 -71.74 -22.36
N SER A 581 -17.19 -72.30 -23.39
CA SER A 581 -16.81 -72.07 -24.78
C SER A 581 -17.00 -70.61 -25.16
N GLU A 582 -18.09 -69.99 -24.73
CA GLU A 582 -18.42 -68.59 -25.01
C GLU A 582 -17.37 -67.63 -24.45
N VAL A 583 -16.90 -67.87 -23.21
CA VAL A 583 -15.80 -67.10 -22.61
C VAL A 583 -14.53 -67.19 -23.44
N LYS A 584 -14.18 -68.40 -23.91
CA LYS A 584 -12.96 -68.61 -24.71
C LYS A 584 -13.02 -67.95 -26.08
N THR A 585 -14.21 -67.81 -26.68
CA THR A 585 -14.38 -67.25 -28.02
C THR A 585 -14.61 -65.75 -28.00
N ASN A 586 -15.31 -65.23 -26.98
CA ASN A 586 -15.81 -63.86 -26.99
C ASN A 586 -15.04 -62.91 -26.08
N CYS A 587 -14.32 -63.40 -25.06
CA CYS A 587 -13.51 -62.53 -24.20
C CYS A 587 -12.06 -62.43 -24.72
N PRO A 588 -11.51 -61.22 -24.98
CA PRO A 588 -10.10 -61.01 -25.26
C PRO A 588 -9.25 -61.48 -24.06
N ARG A 589 -8.11 -62.12 -24.35
CA ARG A 589 -7.17 -62.62 -23.34
C ARG A 589 -6.51 -61.53 -22.51
#